data_AF-A0A0W1B3P6-F1
#
_entry.id   AF-A0A0W1B3P6-F1
#
_cell.length_a   1.000
_cell.length_b   1.000
_cell.length_c   1.000
_cell.angle_alpha   90.00
_cell.angle_beta   90.00
_cell.angle_gamma   90.00
#
_symmetry.space_group_name_H-M   'P 1'
#
loop_
_entity.id
_entity.type
_entity.pdbx_description
1 polymer ?
#
loop_
_entity_poly.entity_id
_entity_poly.type
_entity_poly.pdbx_seq_one_letter_code
_entity_poly.pdbx_strand_id
1 'polypeptide(L)'
;MNMHDFDGLAKKFKKLSDEGISQILKNIAEAVGETLLNLVIDEIDKQDLIDTGLMWNSFTRGEDNNIWEWDVDRNSITIEVGSNLPYARHLNDGYTIHKAHFVPGYWATNGTFVYDPRAKTGFMAKPRSFIGRHYFDIAVQQLEGGMNALIMKRLEKELGRMLS
;
A
#
# COMPACT_ATOMS: atom_id res chain seq x y z
N MET A 1 36.06 26.34 -31.93
CA MET A 1 34.89 26.04 -32.77
C MET A 1 34.40 24.67 -32.34
N ASN A 2 33.17 24.59 -31.81
CA ASN A 2 32.61 23.41 -31.14
C ASN A 2 32.56 22.20 -32.09
N MET A 3 33.51 21.28 -31.95
CA MET A 3 33.35 19.91 -32.40
C MET A 3 32.28 19.32 -31.48
N HIS A 4 31.03 19.40 -31.93
CA HIS A 4 29.81 18.99 -31.24
C HIS A 4 30.07 17.81 -30.30
N ASP A 5 29.65 17.94 -29.03
CA ASP A 5 29.80 16.97 -27.94
C ASP A 5 28.96 15.70 -28.17
N PHE A 6 29.24 15.01 -29.28
CA PHE A 6 28.59 13.77 -29.68
C PHE A 6 29.03 12.62 -28.76
N ASP A 7 30.21 12.71 -28.13
CA ASP A 7 30.67 11.75 -27.13
C ASP A 7 29.85 11.83 -25.83
N GLY A 8 29.57 13.05 -25.36
CA GLY A 8 28.66 13.28 -24.23
C GLY A 8 27.25 12.78 -24.54
N LEU A 9 26.76 13.05 -25.76
CA LEU A 9 25.47 12.54 -26.23
C LEU A 9 25.43 11.01 -26.28
N ALA A 10 26.45 10.37 -26.86
CA ALA A 10 26.54 8.90 -26.94
C ALA A 10 26.59 8.24 -25.57
N LYS A 11 27.29 8.84 -24.59
CA LYS A 11 27.29 8.38 -23.19
C LYS A 11 25.91 8.47 -22.56
N LYS A 12 25.13 9.53 -22.83
CA LYS A 12 23.74 9.66 -22.34
C LYS A 12 22.84 8.59 -22.95
N PHE A 13 22.93 8.34 -24.26
CA PHE A 13 22.19 7.25 -24.91
C PHE A 13 22.58 5.87 -24.37
N LYS A 14 23.86 5.62 -24.10
CA LYS A 14 24.30 4.37 -23.48
C LYS A 14 23.76 4.17 -22.07
N LYS A 15 23.61 5.25 -21.29
CA LYS A 15 22.94 5.21 -19.97
C LYS A 15 21.44 4.95 -20.09
N LEU A 16 20.82 5.33 -21.21
CA LEU A 16 19.43 5.01 -21.57
C LEU A 16 19.27 3.64 -22.23
N SER A 17 20.23 2.73 -22.06
CA SER A 17 20.06 1.33 -22.43
C SER A 17 18.85 0.71 -21.70
N ASP A 18 18.45 -0.48 -22.11
CA ASP A 18 17.34 -1.24 -21.52
C ASP A 18 17.45 -1.35 -19.98
N GLU A 19 18.67 -1.45 -19.45
CA GLU A 19 18.94 -1.46 -18.01
C GLU A 19 18.56 -0.13 -17.34
N GLY A 20 18.93 0.99 -17.95
CA GLY A 20 18.61 2.32 -17.45
C GLY A 20 17.12 2.59 -17.47
N ILE A 21 16.45 2.23 -18.57
CA ILE A 21 14.99 2.35 -18.70
C ILE A 21 14.28 1.47 -17.67
N SER A 22 14.74 0.23 -17.48
CA SER A 22 14.18 -0.68 -16.48
C SER A 22 14.29 -0.09 -15.07
N GLN A 23 15.41 0.56 -14.74
CA GLN A 23 15.58 1.21 -13.44
C GLN A 23 14.64 2.41 -13.26
N ILE A 24 14.44 3.24 -14.30
CA ILE A 24 13.47 4.34 -14.28
C ILE A 24 12.07 3.80 -14.00
N LEU A 25 11.65 2.77 -14.74
CA LEU A 25 10.32 2.17 -14.59
C LEU A 25 10.12 1.59 -13.19
N LYS A 26 11.14 0.91 -12.64
CA LYS A 26 11.12 0.45 -11.25
C LYS A 26 10.95 1.61 -10.27
N ASN A 27 11.76 2.66 -10.39
CA ASN A 27 11.66 3.83 -9.51
C ASN A 27 10.29 4.53 -9.58
N ILE A 28 9.65 4.53 -10.76
CA ILE A 28 8.29 5.05 -10.94
C ILE A 28 7.29 4.14 -10.24
N ALA A 29 7.33 2.83 -10.48
CA ALA A 29 6.44 1.86 -9.85
C ALA A 29 6.57 1.86 -8.32
N GLU A 30 7.78 1.98 -7.77
CA GLU A 30 7.96 2.17 -6.31
C GLU A 30 7.27 3.45 -5.81
N ALA A 31 7.42 4.57 -6.52
CA ALA A 31 6.79 5.81 -6.11
C ALA A 31 5.26 5.72 -6.15
N VAL A 32 4.70 5.00 -7.13
CA VAL A 32 3.26 4.73 -7.22
C VAL A 32 2.81 3.83 -6.06
N GLY A 33 3.53 2.75 -5.78
CA GLY A 33 3.24 1.83 -4.68
C GLY A 33 3.28 2.51 -3.31
N GLU A 34 4.33 3.32 -3.05
CA GLU A 34 4.43 4.13 -1.82
C GLU A 34 3.28 5.13 -1.71
N THR A 35 2.90 5.77 -2.83
CA THR A 35 1.77 6.71 -2.82
C THR A 35 0.47 5.99 -2.48
N LEU A 36 0.23 4.79 -3.04
CA LEU A 36 -0.96 4.01 -2.71
C LEU A 36 -1.01 3.67 -1.22
N LEU A 37 0.09 3.15 -0.68
CA LEU A 37 0.19 2.80 0.74
C LEU A 37 -0.09 3.99 1.66
N ASN A 38 0.44 5.17 1.32
CA ASN A 38 0.17 6.39 2.08
C ASN A 38 -1.31 6.81 2.00
N LEU A 39 -1.93 6.75 0.80
CA LEU A 39 -3.35 7.06 0.64
C LEU A 39 -4.24 6.10 1.44
N VAL A 40 -3.85 4.83 1.53
CA VAL A 40 -4.54 3.83 2.36
C VAL A 40 -4.45 4.21 3.84
N ILE A 41 -3.27 4.57 4.33
CA ILE A 41 -3.08 5.03 5.72
C ILE A 41 -3.92 6.29 6.01
N ASP A 42 -3.87 7.27 5.11
CA ASP A 42 -4.62 8.52 5.24
C ASP A 42 -6.14 8.27 5.29
N GLU A 43 -6.66 7.36 4.46
CA GLU A 43 -8.09 7.03 4.45
C GLU A 43 -8.52 6.22 5.68
N ILE A 44 -7.64 5.36 6.23
CA ILE A 44 -7.88 4.67 7.51
C ILE A 44 -7.98 5.68 8.66
N ASP A 45 -7.07 6.65 8.72
CA ASP A 45 -7.05 7.71 9.74
C ASP A 45 -8.29 8.62 9.63
N LYS A 46 -8.58 9.11 8.41
CA LYS A 46 -9.74 9.96 8.13
C LYS A 46 -11.08 9.33 8.51
N GLN A 47 -11.18 8.01 8.42
CA GLN A 47 -12.38 7.27 8.75
C GLN A 47 -12.46 6.81 10.22
N ASP A 48 -11.43 7.13 11.02
CA ASP A 48 -11.29 6.75 12.43
C ASP A 48 -11.44 5.24 12.64
N LEU A 49 -10.78 4.46 11.76
CA LEU A 49 -11.06 3.02 11.66
C LEU A 49 -10.41 2.18 12.75
N ILE A 50 -9.19 2.50 13.21
CA ILE A 50 -8.46 1.67 14.18
C ILE A 50 -7.43 2.48 14.99
N ASP A 51 -7.37 2.17 16.30
CA ASP A 51 -6.47 2.73 17.33
C ASP A 51 -5.24 1.82 17.65
N THR A 52 -4.95 0.87 16.76
CA THR A 52 -3.86 -0.12 16.93
C THR A 52 -2.87 0.05 15.79
N GLY A 53 -1.75 0.73 16.04
CA GLY A 53 -0.73 1.04 15.04
C GLY A 53 -0.23 -0.15 14.20
N LEU A 54 -0.53 -1.40 14.60
CA LEU A 54 -0.32 -2.60 13.79
C LEU A 54 -0.98 -2.51 12.40
N MET A 55 -2.21 -1.97 12.29
CA MET A 55 -2.86 -1.85 10.98
C MET A 55 -2.13 -0.83 10.09
N TRP A 56 -1.76 0.33 10.65
CA TRP A 56 -0.99 1.35 9.94
C TRP A 56 0.37 0.82 9.51
N ASN A 57 1.08 0.14 10.41
CA ASN A 57 2.37 -0.46 10.12
C ASN A 57 2.25 -1.51 9.01
N SER A 58 1.16 -2.28 8.95
CA SER A 58 0.99 -3.25 7.86
C SER A 58 0.84 -2.61 6.46
N PHE A 59 0.55 -1.32 6.38
CA PHE A 59 0.59 -0.56 5.12
C PHE A 59 1.84 0.30 4.99
N THR A 60 2.83 0.14 5.86
CA THR A 60 4.11 0.85 5.78
C THR A 60 5.16 -0.05 5.15
N ARG A 61 5.84 0.44 4.10
CA ARG A 61 6.85 -0.34 3.36
C ARG A 61 7.94 -0.87 4.30
N GLY A 62 8.12 -2.19 4.32
CA GLY A 62 9.18 -2.86 5.08
C GLY A 62 8.84 -3.23 6.53
N GLU A 63 7.64 -2.90 6.99
CA GLU A 63 7.14 -3.32 8.30
C GLU A 63 6.55 -4.73 8.28
N ASP A 64 6.31 -5.29 9.48
CA ASP A 64 5.69 -6.60 9.63
C ASP A 64 4.27 -6.62 9.04
N ASN A 65 3.97 -7.70 8.30
CA ASN A 65 2.70 -7.90 7.57
C ASN A 65 2.46 -6.94 6.40
N ASN A 66 3.43 -6.10 6.03
CA ASN A 66 3.37 -5.36 4.78
C ASN A 66 3.60 -6.28 3.58
N ILE A 67 2.79 -6.10 2.54
CA ILE A 67 3.00 -6.71 1.24
C ILE A 67 3.72 -5.67 0.39
N TRP A 68 4.88 -6.05 -0.14
CA TRP A 68 5.68 -5.29 -1.10
C TRP A 68 6.44 -6.28 -1.98
N GLU A 69 5.80 -6.75 -3.05
CA GLU A 69 6.30 -7.84 -3.88
C GLU A 69 6.48 -7.38 -5.31
N TRP A 70 7.70 -7.55 -5.84
CA TRP A 70 8.00 -7.27 -7.23
C TRP A 70 7.72 -8.50 -8.08
N ASP A 71 6.92 -8.32 -9.12
CA ASP A 71 6.81 -9.26 -10.22
C ASP A 71 7.35 -8.60 -11.50
N VAL A 72 8.51 -9.08 -11.95
CA VAL A 72 9.22 -8.53 -13.12
C VAL A 72 9.23 -9.59 -14.20
N ASP A 73 8.19 -9.53 -15.03
CA ASP A 73 8.09 -10.33 -16.24
C ASP A 73 8.78 -9.62 -17.41
N ARG A 74 9.10 -10.39 -18.47
CA ARG A 74 9.74 -9.86 -19.69
C ARG A 74 8.94 -8.76 -20.39
N ASN A 75 7.67 -8.58 -20.04
CA ASN A 75 6.74 -7.66 -20.68
C ASN A 75 6.02 -6.71 -19.71
N SER A 76 6.19 -6.86 -18.39
CA SER A 76 5.53 -6.01 -17.40
C SER A 76 6.36 -5.89 -16.13
N ILE A 77 6.41 -4.67 -15.61
CA ILE A 77 6.92 -4.37 -14.27
C ILE A 77 5.68 -4.16 -13.39
N THR A 78 5.43 -5.11 -12.49
CA THR A 78 4.31 -5.07 -11.56
C THR A 78 4.83 -5.04 -10.14
N ILE A 79 4.14 -4.30 -9.28
CA ILE A 79 4.40 -4.28 -7.85
C ILE A 79 3.08 -4.52 -7.12
N GLU A 80 3.06 -5.53 -6.26
CA GLU A 80 1.94 -5.76 -5.33
C GLU A 80 2.25 -5.08 -4.01
N VAL A 81 1.31 -4.27 -3.54
CA VAL A 81 1.39 -3.58 -2.26
C VAL A 81 0.12 -3.76 -1.44
N GLY A 82 0.23 -3.89 -0.12
CA GLY A 82 -0.92 -4.07 0.74
C GLY A 82 -0.57 -4.56 2.14
N SER A 83 -1.50 -5.29 2.74
CA SER A 83 -1.40 -5.83 4.10
C SER A 83 -1.78 -7.30 4.12
N ASN A 84 -1.01 -8.10 4.85
CA ASN A 84 -1.28 -9.51 5.12
C ASN A 84 -2.10 -9.73 6.41
N LEU A 85 -2.59 -8.65 7.04
CA LEU A 85 -3.42 -8.77 8.24
C LEU A 85 -4.83 -9.25 7.88
N PRO A 86 -5.30 -10.39 8.44
CA PRO A 86 -6.60 -10.94 8.08
C PRO A 86 -7.77 -9.98 8.34
N TYR A 87 -7.70 -9.20 9.42
CA TYR A 87 -8.77 -8.27 9.78
C TYR A 87 -8.81 -7.01 8.91
N ALA A 88 -7.71 -6.66 8.22
CA ALA A 88 -7.69 -5.51 7.30
C ALA A 88 -8.72 -5.70 6.19
N ARG A 89 -8.77 -6.91 5.60
CA ARG A 89 -9.78 -7.29 4.62
C ARG A 89 -11.20 -7.19 5.17
N HIS A 90 -11.45 -7.69 6.37
CA HIS A 90 -12.78 -7.61 6.98
C HIS A 90 -13.24 -6.18 7.25
N LEU A 91 -12.30 -5.28 7.54
CA LEU A 91 -12.62 -3.88 7.71
C LEU A 91 -12.90 -3.19 6.37
N ASN A 92 -12.17 -3.55 5.31
CA ASN A 92 -12.40 -3.02 3.96
C ASN A 92 -13.71 -3.53 3.36
N ASP A 93 -13.86 -4.84 3.25
CA ASP A 93 -14.94 -5.52 2.50
C ASP A 93 -16.21 -5.67 3.35
N GLY A 94 -16.07 -5.57 4.67
CA GLY A 94 -17.07 -5.98 5.63
C GLY A 94 -16.96 -7.46 5.99
N TYR A 95 -17.77 -7.86 6.96
CA TYR A 95 -17.78 -9.24 7.45
C TYR A 95 -19.15 -9.61 7.98
N THR A 96 -19.54 -10.88 7.82
CA THR A 96 -20.79 -11.41 8.36
C THR A 96 -20.52 -12.56 9.32
N ILE A 97 -21.03 -12.41 10.55
CA ILE A 97 -21.12 -13.50 11.50
C ILE A 97 -22.38 -14.30 11.15
N HIS A 98 -22.21 -15.51 10.62
CA HIS A 98 -23.34 -16.37 10.23
C HIS A 98 -23.92 -17.16 11.41
N LYS A 99 -23.07 -17.57 12.35
CA LYS A 99 -23.47 -18.38 13.50
C LYS A 99 -22.98 -17.75 14.79
N ALA A 100 -23.83 -17.84 15.82
CA ALA A 100 -23.45 -17.40 17.14
C ALA A 100 -22.21 -18.18 17.61
N HIS A 101 -21.23 -17.48 18.16
CA HIS A 101 -20.03 -18.10 18.72
C HIS A 101 -19.55 -17.30 19.93
N PHE A 102 -18.86 -17.99 20.83
CA PHE A 102 -18.25 -17.36 21.99
C PHE A 102 -16.94 -16.68 21.60
N VAL A 103 -16.78 -15.42 21.99
CA VAL A 103 -15.54 -14.66 21.82
C VAL A 103 -14.89 -14.51 23.19
N PRO A 104 -13.74 -15.17 23.45
CA PRO A 104 -13.05 -15.09 24.72
C PRO A 104 -12.37 -13.73 24.89
N GLY A 105 -12.44 -13.18 26.10
CA GLY A 105 -11.83 -11.89 26.45
C GLY A 105 -12.46 -11.24 27.67
N TYR A 106 -12.18 -9.96 27.86
CA TYR A 106 -12.69 -9.17 28.99
C TYR A 106 -12.92 -7.72 28.60
N TRP A 107 -13.75 -7.02 29.35
CA TRP A 107 -13.97 -5.58 29.18
C TRP A 107 -12.97 -4.81 30.03
N ALA A 108 -12.15 -3.98 29.40
CA ALA A 108 -11.25 -3.07 30.09
C ALA A 108 -12.03 -1.96 30.80
N THR A 109 -11.38 -1.28 31.75
CA THR A 109 -12.01 -0.23 32.57
C THR A 109 -12.57 0.93 31.75
N ASN A 110 -12.00 1.19 30.57
CA ASN A 110 -12.46 2.22 29.62
C ASN A 110 -13.66 1.78 28.75
N GLY A 111 -14.18 0.56 28.94
CA GLY A 111 -15.31 0.03 28.17
C GLY A 111 -14.92 -0.64 26.85
N THR A 112 -13.62 -0.74 26.52
CA THR A 112 -13.15 -1.47 25.33
C THR A 112 -13.09 -2.96 25.61
N PHE A 113 -13.57 -3.79 24.67
CA PHE A 113 -13.40 -5.23 24.76
C PHE A 113 -11.98 -5.62 24.33
N VAL A 114 -11.27 -6.36 25.17
CA VAL A 114 -9.94 -6.90 24.91
C VAL A 114 -10.07 -8.38 24.61
N TYR A 115 -9.68 -8.77 23.40
CA TYR A 115 -9.63 -10.17 23.00
C TYR A 115 -8.46 -10.88 23.69
N ASP A 116 -8.75 -11.98 24.39
CA ASP A 116 -7.74 -12.85 25.01
C ASP A 116 -8.19 -14.31 24.83
N PRO A 117 -7.52 -15.10 23.96
CA PRO A 117 -7.85 -16.50 23.72
C PRO A 117 -7.81 -17.38 24.98
N ARG A 118 -7.08 -16.97 26.02
CA ARG A 118 -6.91 -17.72 27.27
C ARG A 118 -7.90 -17.30 28.34
N ALA A 119 -8.67 -16.22 28.12
CA ALA A 119 -9.66 -15.76 29.07
C ALA A 119 -10.82 -16.76 29.20
N LYS A 120 -11.25 -17.00 30.44
CA LYS A 120 -12.44 -17.79 30.75
C LYS A 120 -13.73 -16.99 30.63
N THR A 121 -13.62 -15.66 30.54
CA THR A 121 -14.71 -14.72 30.33
C THR A 121 -14.82 -14.35 28.85
N GLY A 122 -15.88 -13.65 28.48
CA GLY A 122 -16.09 -13.20 27.11
C GLY A 122 -17.53 -12.78 26.86
N PHE A 123 -17.94 -12.79 25.59
CA PHE A 123 -19.34 -12.59 25.21
C PHE A 123 -19.73 -13.51 24.05
N MET A 124 -21.04 -13.69 23.88
CA MET A 124 -21.59 -14.40 22.71
C MET A 124 -21.80 -13.41 21.56
N ALA A 125 -20.98 -13.52 20.51
CA ALA A 125 -21.19 -12.78 19.29
C ALA A 125 -22.38 -13.38 18.54
N LYS A 126 -23.43 -12.59 18.34
CA LYS A 126 -24.65 -13.01 17.64
C LYS A 126 -24.51 -12.81 16.11
N PRO A 127 -25.28 -13.55 15.30
CA PRO A 127 -25.29 -13.34 13.86
C PRO A 127 -25.63 -11.89 13.51
N ARG A 128 -24.77 -11.27 12.69
CA ARG A 128 -24.89 -9.89 12.22
C ARG A 128 -23.91 -9.64 11.08
N SER A 129 -24.19 -8.61 10.28
CA SER A 129 -23.29 -8.13 9.25
C SER A 129 -22.69 -6.78 9.66
N PHE A 130 -21.45 -6.58 9.26
CA PHE A 130 -20.70 -5.34 9.37
C PHE A 130 -20.44 -4.81 7.97
N ILE A 131 -20.76 -3.54 7.76
CA ILE A 131 -20.57 -2.87 6.47
C ILE A 131 -19.08 -2.56 6.32
N GLY A 132 -18.54 -2.87 5.14
CA GLY A 132 -17.17 -2.55 4.77
C GLY A 132 -16.94 -1.04 4.69
N ARG A 133 -15.73 -0.62 5.04
CA ARG A 133 -15.33 0.79 5.05
C ARG A 133 -14.68 1.21 3.74
N HIS A 134 -14.35 0.25 2.88
CA HIS A 134 -13.86 0.46 1.52
C HIS A 134 -12.66 1.42 1.43
N TYR A 135 -11.87 1.53 2.50
CA TYR A 135 -10.77 2.49 2.59
C TYR A 135 -9.71 2.23 1.52
N PHE A 136 -9.48 0.96 1.17
CA PHE A 136 -8.52 0.58 0.14
C PHE A 136 -9.05 0.95 -1.25
N ASP A 137 -10.33 0.67 -1.51
CA ASP A 137 -10.98 1.00 -2.79
C ASP A 137 -10.99 2.52 -3.03
N ILE A 138 -11.28 3.31 -1.99
CA ILE A 138 -11.24 4.78 -2.01
C ILE A 138 -9.82 5.28 -2.31
N ALA A 139 -8.81 4.71 -1.65
CA ALA A 139 -7.41 5.07 -1.88
C ALA A 139 -6.96 4.76 -3.32
N VAL A 140 -7.36 3.62 -3.88
CA VAL A 140 -7.10 3.26 -5.29
C VAL A 140 -7.76 4.28 -6.22
N GLN A 141 -9.03 4.61 -6.00
CA GLN A 141 -9.73 5.59 -6.83
C GLN A 141 -9.06 6.98 -6.78
N GLN A 142 -8.59 7.39 -5.59
CA GLN A 142 -7.85 8.63 -5.42
C GLN A 142 -6.50 8.60 -6.16
N LEU A 143 -5.78 7.49 -6.09
CA LEU A 143 -4.53 7.30 -6.83
C LEU A 143 -4.77 7.41 -8.34
N GLU A 144 -5.76 6.68 -8.88
CA GLU A 144 -6.09 6.66 -10.30
C GLU A 144 -6.34 8.08 -10.85
N GLY A 145 -7.03 8.94 -10.07
CA GLY A 145 -7.26 10.33 -10.44
C GLY A 145 -6.00 11.18 -10.56
N GLY A 146 -4.92 10.84 -9.86
CA GLY A 146 -3.63 11.55 -9.87
C GLY A 146 -2.47 10.80 -10.54
N MET A 147 -2.69 9.54 -10.95
CA MET A 147 -1.63 8.59 -11.29
C MET A 147 -0.79 9.06 -12.47
N ASN A 148 -1.43 9.53 -13.55
CA ASN A 148 -0.71 10.01 -14.74
C ASN A 148 0.19 11.20 -14.43
N ALA A 149 -0.29 12.15 -13.62
CA ALA A 149 0.50 13.31 -13.23
C ALA A 149 1.70 12.90 -12.35
N LEU A 150 1.50 11.95 -11.43
CA LEU A 150 2.56 11.38 -10.61
C LEU A 150 3.63 10.69 -11.46
N ILE A 151 3.21 9.82 -12.39
CA ILE A 151 4.11 9.10 -13.30
C ILE A 151 4.93 10.08 -14.14
N MET A 152 4.28 11.06 -14.78
CA MET A 152 4.98 12.05 -15.62
C MET A 152 5.99 12.86 -14.82
N LYS A 153 5.58 13.36 -13.64
CA LYS A 153 6.47 14.10 -12.74
C LYS A 153 7.67 13.24 -12.31
N ARG A 154 7.46 11.95 -12.06
CA ARG A 154 8.55 11.05 -11.65
C ARG A 154 9.47 10.73 -12.83
N LEU A 155 8.92 10.49 -14.01
CA LEU A 155 9.68 10.26 -15.24
C LEU A 155 10.59 11.44 -15.57
N GLU A 156 10.07 12.67 -15.56
CA GLU A 156 10.87 13.88 -15.81
C GLU A 156 12.03 14.01 -14.81
N LYS A 157 11.78 13.72 -13.53
CA LYS A 157 12.80 13.76 -12.48
C LYS A 157 13.90 12.72 -12.70
N GLU A 158 13.54 11.49 -13.05
CA GLU A 158 14.53 10.42 -13.29
C GLU A 158 15.35 10.69 -14.56
N LEU A 159 14.71 11.13 -15.64
CA LEU A 159 15.41 11.54 -16.87
C LEU A 159 16.36 12.71 -16.60
N GLY A 160 15.93 13.71 -15.82
CA GLY A 160 16.77 14.83 -15.42
C GLY A 160 18.04 14.39 -14.68
N ARG A 161 17.93 13.45 -13.75
CA ARG A 161 19.09 12.89 -13.01
C ARG A 161 20.06 12.10 -13.89
N MET A 162 19.56 11.44 -14.93
CA MET A 162 20.41 10.63 -15.82
C MET A 162 21.12 11.48 -16.88
N LEU A 163 20.48 12.56 -17.32
CA LEU A 163 20.96 13.46 -18.36
C LEU A 163 21.82 14.62 -17.84
N SER A 164 21.79 14.91 -16.54
CA SER A 164 22.75 15.79 -15.86
C SER A 164 24.12 15.13 -15.74
#